data_AF-A0AAW5FEX9-F1
#
_entry.id   AF-A0AAW5FEX9-F1
#
_cell.length_a   1.000
_cell.length_b   1.000
_cell.length_c   1.000
_cell.angle_alpha   90.00
_cell.angle_beta   90.00
_cell.angle_gamma   90.00
#
_symmetry.space_group_name_H-M   'P 1'
#
loop_
_entity.id
_entity.type
_entity.pdbx_description
1 polymer ?
#
loop_
_entity_poly.entity_id
_entity_poly.type
_entity_poly.pdbx_seq_one_letter_code
_entity_poly.pdbx_strand_id
1 'polypeptide(L)'
;MNAVETFPLYGLETLGDARQVIVVEGEKCRDALANETARVVLSWAGGTQGVKHTDWTTLAGRNVVIWPDADAPGLGTANEIAALLVGLGCTVRVMDVMRDDPPKGWDAADAIRDGWDKSRLDQFMRETVRPWSPPKPPRRAAEPAGDTAAPAGPSAQAAMAKPVRVGDVTEFKRADHQSGRVSQILGVERFDVEIEAWLEDRGWFVKLNRLSGELEIHLARGIVPMTDERLAEIRFTVAYAANGKEPAKDKIADAVALIGERRSYHPVRDYLADLRWDGVERLDGWLVKYAGAEDTPLNRAFGRKVLSAAVRRVMQPGCKFDAMLVLEGAQDLGKSSLIRALCHDENWFTDQLEVGADAKATIEKTSGSWIIEMPELDGMGRRDTNRVKSFITTTRDRSRLAYGRYAVTRDRQFVLFGTTNESQYLSDTTGNRRFWIVRASKVNPAGLAEVRDQLWAEAVAAEPNENLWLDEVGLKSAAAKITREASDFGPWLEILASRIPDAPIKIRATDVWKLVGLDSPESINKLTKVHHAHMKAAMAGLGFEKKDGGIRDQTGRNATAYVRGDLHKAEWWCPGDPAPRASNDW
;
A
#
# COMPACT_ATOMS: atom_id res chain seq x y z
N MET A 1 -7.73 -1.22 -26.60
CA MET A 1 -7.85 0.12 -25.99
C MET A 1 -9.31 0.29 -25.59
N ASN A 2 -9.65 -0.01 -24.33
CA ASN A 2 -10.96 0.37 -23.80
C ASN A 2 -10.85 1.84 -23.42
N ALA A 3 -11.60 2.70 -24.09
CA ALA A 3 -11.72 4.10 -23.70
C ALA A 3 -12.31 4.12 -22.29
N VAL A 4 -11.60 4.76 -21.35
CA VAL A 4 -12.19 5.09 -20.05
C VAL A 4 -13.35 6.04 -20.35
N GLU A 5 -14.59 5.63 -20.06
CA GLU A 5 -15.75 6.51 -20.16
C GLU A 5 -15.55 7.69 -19.19
N THR A 6 -15.19 8.85 -19.73
CA THR A 6 -15.16 10.12 -18.99
C THR A 6 -16.44 10.89 -19.28
N PHE A 7 -17.10 11.38 -18.23
CA PHE A 7 -18.32 12.17 -18.34
C PHE A 7 -18.01 13.62 -18.68
N PRO A 8 -18.81 14.27 -19.54
CA PRO A 8 -18.66 15.70 -19.81
C PRO A 8 -19.04 16.54 -18.59
N LEU A 9 -18.51 17.77 -18.51
CA LEU A 9 -18.95 18.75 -17.52
C LEU A 9 -20.41 19.16 -17.78
N TYR A 10 -21.19 19.30 -16.71
CA TYR A 10 -22.55 19.82 -16.78
C TYR A 10 -22.50 21.34 -17.03
N GLY A 11 -23.26 21.80 -18.04
CA GLY A 11 -23.27 23.19 -18.51
C GLY A 11 -22.26 23.49 -19.63
N LEU A 12 -21.57 22.46 -20.16
CA LEU A 12 -20.49 22.61 -21.15
C LEU A 12 -20.94 23.32 -22.44
N GLU A 13 -22.22 23.21 -22.82
CA GLU A 13 -22.83 23.91 -23.95
C GLU A 13 -22.76 25.44 -23.82
N THR A 14 -22.60 25.96 -22.60
CA THR A 14 -22.46 27.40 -22.34
C THR A 14 -21.02 27.91 -22.41
N LEU A 15 -20.03 27.03 -22.64
CA LEU A 15 -18.61 27.37 -22.57
C LEU A 15 -18.16 28.38 -23.63
N GLY A 16 -18.51 28.16 -24.90
CA GLY A 16 -18.15 29.01 -26.04
C GLY A 16 -16.72 29.57 -26.00
N ASP A 17 -16.58 30.86 -26.33
CA ASP A 17 -15.32 31.62 -26.28
C ASP A 17 -15.06 32.29 -24.92
N ALA A 18 -15.72 31.82 -23.85
CA ALA A 18 -15.62 32.46 -22.54
C ALA A 18 -14.18 32.47 -22.01
N ARG A 19 -13.69 33.67 -21.69
CA ARG A 19 -12.34 33.89 -21.17
C ARG A 19 -12.17 33.43 -19.73
N GLN A 20 -13.24 33.41 -18.93
CA GLN A 20 -13.24 32.99 -17.54
C GLN A 20 -14.40 32.01 -17.31
N VAL A 21 -14.09 30.89 -16.66
CA VAL A 21 -15.05 29.83 -16.32
C VAL A 21 -15.07 29.65 -14.82
N ILE A 22 -16.26 29.54 -14.23
CA ILE A 22 -16.43 29.18 -12.82
C ILE A 22 -16.77 27.70 -12.71
N VAL A 23 -16.12 26.98 -11.81
CA VAL A 23 -16.40 25.58 -11.51
C VAL A 23 -16.91 25.47 -10.08
N VAL A 24 -18.10 24.85 -9.90
CA VAL A 24 -18.78 24.66 -8.60
C VAL A 24 -19.12 23.18 -8.38
N GLU A 25 -19.27 22.78 -7.12
CA GLU A 25 -19.74 21.44 -6.76
C GLU A 25 -21.27 21.32 -6.96
N GLY A 26 -21.70 20.40 -7.84
CA GLY A 26 -23.10 20.07 -8.04
C GLY A 26 -23.88 20.92 -9.06
N GLU A 27 -24.78 20.26 -9.79
CA GLU A 27 -25.59 20.84 -10.87
C GLU A 27 -26.53 21.96 -10.38
N LYS A 28 -27.12 21.78 -9.19
CA LYS A 28 -28.01 22.78 -8.58
C LYS A 28 -27.26 24.09 -8.25
N CYS A 29 -26.04 23.97 -7.74
CA CYS A 29 -25.18 25.11 -7.43
C CYS A 29 -24.77 25.84 -8.70
N ARG A 30 -24.43 25.07 -9.75
CA ARG A 30 -24.17 25.62 -11.09
C ARG A 30 -25.35 26.42 -11.62
N ASP A 31 -26.54 25.84 -11.61
CA ASP A 31 -27.73 26.46 -12.22
C ASP A 31 -28.14 27.72 -11.46
N ALA A 32 -28.08 27.69 -10.13
CA ALA A 32 -28.33 28.87 -9.31
C ALA A 32 -27.36 30.01 -9.64
N LEU A 33 -26.05 29.72 -9.64
CA LEU A 33 -25.02 30.74 -9.87
C LEU A 33 -25.01 31.26 -11.31
N ALA A 34 -25.23 30.39 -12.30
CA ALA A 34 -25.32 30.78 -13.71
C ALA A 34 -26.50 31.73 -13.94
N ASN A 35 -27.66 31.45 -13.36
CA ASN A 35 -28.86 32.28 -13.50
C ASN A 35 -28.70 33.66 -12.85
N GLU A 36 -28.14 33.72 -11.64
CA GLU A 36 -27.99 34.99 -10.91
C GLU A 36 -26.89 35.88 -11.51
N THR A 37 -25.80 35.29 -11.99
CA THR A 37 -24.63 36.07 -12.44
C THR A 37 -24.56 36.29 -13.97
N ALA A 38 -25.27 35.46 -14.74
CA ALA A 38 -25.13 35.32 -16.19
C ALA A 38 -23.68 35.01 -16.65
N ARG A 39 -22.91 34.31 -15.81
CA ARG A 39 -21.53 33.86 -16.11
C ARG A 39 -21.53 32.41 -16.61
N VAL A 40 -20.43 32.02 -17.26
CA VAL A 40 -20.19 30.61 -17.59
C VAL A 40 -19.79 29.86 -16.33
N VAL A 41 -20.71 29.04 -15.84
CA VAL A 41 -20.53 28.18 -14.67
C VAL A 41 -20.68 26.73 -15.11
N LEU A 42 -19.77 25.87 -14.68
CA LEU A 42 -19.78 24.43 -14.94
C LEU A 42 -19.74 23.66 -13.63
N SER A 43 -20.25 22.44 -13.65
CA SER A 43 -20.10 21.48 -12.54
C SER A 43 -19.79 20.09 -13.08
N TRP A 44 -19.39 19.18 -12.20
CA TRP A 44 -19.11 17.79 -12.54
C TRP A 44 -20.08 16.86 -11.79
N ALA A 45 -20.29 15.67 -12.34
CA ALA A 45 -21.14 14.65 -11.74
C ALA A 45 -20.38 13.85 -10.68
N GLY A 46 -21.07 13.45 -9.59
CA GLY A 46 -20.53 12.50 -8.61
C GLY A 46 -19.76 13.10 -7.42
N GLY A 47 -19.81 14.42 -7.21
CA GLY A 47 -19.18 15.10 -6.07
C GLY A 47 -17.70 14.78 -5.94
N THR A 48 -17.18 14.72 -4.70
CA THR A 48 -15.75 14.43 -4.44
C THR A 48 -15.17 13.19 -5.15
N GLN A 49 -15.99 12.16 -5.44
CA GLN A 49 -15.53 10.92 -6.11
C GLN A 49 -15.57 11.00 -7.63
N GLY A 50 -16.26 11.99 -8.18
CA GLY A 50 -16.50 12.15 -9.62
C GLY A 50 -15.38 12.84 -10.40
N VAL A 51 -14.43 13.49 -9.71
CA VAL A 51 -13.36 14.27 -10.34
C VAL A 51 -12.54 13.42 -11.33
N LYS A 52 -12.19 12.19 -10.95
CA LYS A 52 -11.41 11.27 -11.79
C LYS A 52 -12.17 10.70 -13.00
N HIS A 53 -13.50 10.80 -13.00
CA HIS A 53 -14.37 10.32 -14.07
C HIS A 53 -14.85 11.45 -14.98
N THR A 54 -14.35 12.67 -14.80
CA THR A 54 -14.79 13.86 -15.55
C THR A 54 -13.75 14.22 -16.62
N ASP A 55 -14.22 14.58 -17.82
CA ASP A 55 -13.37 15.10 -18.88
C ASP A 55 -13.04 16.59 -18.66
N TRP A 56 -11.90 16.84 -18.01
CA TRP A 56 -11.36 18.19 -17.77
C TRP A 56 -10.63 18.79 -18.97
N THR A 57 -10.35 18.02 -20.02
CA THR A 57 -9.55 18.48 -21.18
C THR A 57 -10.25 19.60 -21.94
N THR A 58 -11.59 19.67 -21.86
CA THR A 58 -12.44 20.74 -22.38
C THR A 58 -12.08 22.13 -21.84
N LEU A 59 -11.42 22.22 -20.68
CA LEU A 59 -11.01 23.47 -20.06
C LEU A 59 -9.55 23.86 -20.33
N ALA A 60 -8.79 23.06 -21.07
CA ALA A 60 -7.35 23.25 -21.29
C ALA A 60 -7.00 24.68 -21.74
N GLY A 61 -5.99 25.28 -21.11
CA GLY A 61 -5.51 26.63 -21.42
C GLY A 61 -6.40 27.79 -20.97
N ARG A 62 -7.54 27.54 -20.30
CA ARG A 62 -8.49 28.61 -19.88
C ARG A 62 -8.18 29.18 -18.49
N ASN A 63 -8.83 30.30 -18.16
CA ASN A 63 -8.81 30.88 -16.82
C ASN A 63 -9.99 30.34 -16.00
N VAL A 64 -9.70 29.54 -14.98
CA VAL A 64 -10.71 28.84 -14.18
C VAL A 64 -10.72 29.37 -12.75
N VAL A 65 -11.91 29.69 -12.26
CA VAL A 65 -12.17 30.00 -10.85
C VAL A 65 -12.95 28.86 -10.23
N ILE A 66 -12.42 28.26 -9.17
CA ILE A 66 -13.10 27.16 -8.44
C ILE A 66 -13.76 27.76 -7.19
N TRP A 67 -15.05 27.51 -7.03
CA TRP A 67 -15.84 27.86 -5.86
C TRP A 67 -16.22 26.56 -5.14
N PRO A 68 -15.50 26.18 -4.06
CA PRO A 68 -15.76 24.96 -3.30
C PRO A 68 -16.92 25.12 -2.31
N ASP A 69 -17.44 23.99 -1.84
CA ASP A 69 -18.25 23.93 -0.62
C ASP A 69 -17.38 24.27 0.60
N ALA A 70 -17.95 24.99 1.57
CA ALA A 70 -17.27 25.39 2.80
C ALA A 70 -17.15 24.24 3.81
N ASP A 71 -16.49 23.15 3.41
CA ASP A 71 -16.10 22.06 4.28
C ASP A 71 -14.79 21.39 3.85
N ALA A 72 -14.26 20.48 4.68
CA ALA A 72 -12.98 19.84 4.39
C ALA A 72 -12.99 19.00 3.09
N PRO A 73 -14.04 18.21 2.78
CA PRO A 73 -14.18 17.55 1.49
C PRO A 73 -14.22 18.49 0.27
N GLY A 74 -15.01 19.56 0.30
CA GLY A 74 -15.13 20.52 -0.81
C GLY A 74 -13.81 21.25 -1.08
N LEU A 75 -13.13 21.69 -0.01
CA LEU A 75 -11.79 22.30 -0.12
C LEU A 75 -10.73 21.31 -0.65
N GLY A 76 -10.80 20.05 -0.23
CA GLY A 76 -9.93 18.99 -0.75
C GLY A 76 -10.14 18.75 -2.24
N THR A 77 -11.40 18.68 -2.66
CA THR A 77 -11.83 18.45 -4.05
C THR A 77 -11.41 19.62 -4.94
N ALA A 78 -11.57 20.86 -4.48
CA ALA A 78 -11.07 22.03 -5.21
C ALA A 78 -9.54 22.00 -5.41
N ASN A 79 -8.77 21.49 -4.44
CA ASN A 79 -7.32 21.33 -4.61
C ASN A 79 -6.97 20.25 -5.64
N GLU A 80 -7.71 19.15 -5.67
CA GLU A 80 -7.54 18.09 -6.67
C GLU A 80 -7.84 18.60 -8.10
N ILE A 81 -8.99 19.25 -8.29
CA ILE A 81 -9.38 19.86 -9.56
C ILE A 81 -8.37 20.93 -9.99
N ALA A 82 -7.91 21.77 -9.06
CA ALA A 82 -6.91 22.79 -9.36
C ALA A 82 -5.59 22.20 -9.87
N ALA A 83 -5.10 21.12 -9.24
CA ALA A 83 -3.89 20.44 -9.67
C ALA A 83 -4.02 19.83 -11.08
N LEU A 84 -5.18 19.22 -11.39
CA LEU A 84 -5.48 18.69 -12.72
C LEU A 84 -5.50 19.79 -13.79
N LEU A 85 -6.21 20.88 -13.53
CA LEU A 85 -6.35 22.00 -14.46
C LEU A 85 -5.02 22.73 -14.71
N VAL A 86 -4.18 22.89 -13.69
CA VAL A 86 -2.81 23.41 -13.88
C VAL A 86 -1.99 22.48 -14.79
N GLY A 87 -2.14 21.16 -14.65
CA GLY A 87 -1.52 20.18 -15.55
C GLY A 87 -1.96 20.30 -17.01
N LEU A 88 -3.18 20.80 -17.24
CA LEU A 88 -3.75 21.08 -18.57
C LEU A 88 -3.43 22.50 -19.08
N GLY A 89 -2.54 23.23 -18.41
CA GLY A 89 -2.13 24.58 -18.80
C GLY A 89 -3.14 25.68 -18.45
N CYS A 90 -4.14 25.39 -17.61
CA CYS A 90 -5.11 26.39 -17.17
C CYS A 90 -4.48 27.37 -16.15
N THR A 91 -4.95 28.61 -16.16
CA THR A 91 -4.70 29.55 -15.05
C THR A 91 -5.79 29.35 -14.01
N VAL A 92 -5.43 28.79 -12.84
CA VAL A 92 -6.41 28.42 -11.81
C VAL A 92 -6.38 29.37 -10.61
N ARG A 93 -7.57 29.81 -10.19
CA ARG A 93 -7.80 30.54 -8.95
C ARG A 93 -8.84 29.81 -8.11
N VAL A 94 -8.68 29.79 -6.80
CA VAL A 94 -9.64 29.17 -5.87
C VAL A 94 -10.21 30.25 -4.97
N MET A 95 -11.50 30.15 -4.71
CA MET A 95 -12.19 31.08 -3.82
C MET A 95 -12.03 30.66 -2.36
N ASP A 96 -11.58 31.59 -1.51
CA ASP A 96 -11.46 31.38 -0.07
C ASP A 96 -12.83 31.52 0.62
N VAL A 97 -13.63 30.44 0.58
CA VAL A 97 -14.96 30.38 1.19
C VAL A 97 -14.91 30.38 2.72
N MET A 98 -13.79 30.01 3.33
CA MET A 98 -13.65 29.91 4.79
C MET A 98 -13.35 31.25 5.48
N ARG A 99 -13.22 32.34 4.72
CA ARG A 99 -12.79 33.66 5.22
C ARG A 99 -13.61 34.15 6.42
N ASP A 100 -14.93 33.97 6.37
CA ASP A 100 -15.86 34.49 7.37
C ASP A 100 -16.49 33.38 8.25
N ASP A 101 -15.83 32.22 8.33
CA ASP A 101 -16.28 31.03 9.08
C ASP A 101 -17.76 30.67 8.80
N PRO A 102 -18.13 30.42 7.53
CA PRO A 102 -19.51 30.15 7.16
C PRO A 102 -20.00 28.80 7.74
N PRO A 103 -21.32 28.56 7.74
CA PRO A 103 -21.86 27.24 8.09
C PRO A 103 -21.20 26.12 7.28
N LYS A 104 -20.98 24.98 7.92
CA LYS A 104 -20.35 23.83 7.27
C LYS A 104 -21.17 23.41 6.03
N GLY A 105 -20.49 23.35 4.89
CA GLY A 105 -21.08 22.97 3.60
C GLY A 105 -21.73 24.11 2.84
N TRP A 106 -21.57 25.36 3.30
CA TRP A 106 -22.08 26.54 2.59
C TRP A 106 -21.45 26.66 1.20
N ASP A 107 -22.28 26.85 0.18
CA ASP A 107 -21.89 26.91 -1.23
C ASP A 107 -22.46 28.15 -1.94
N ALA A 108 -22.32 28.22 -3.28
CA ALA A 108 -22.86 29.33 -4.06
C ALA A 108 -24.40 29.35 -4.10
N ALA A 109 -25.08 28.20 -3.98
CA ALA A 109 -26.53 28.15 -3.91
C ALA A 109 -27.05 28.67 -2.58
N ASP A 110 -26.34 28.39 -1.48
CA ASP A 110 -26.64 28.93 -0.15
C ASP A 110 -26.45 30.45 -0.12
N ALA A 111 -25.38 30.98 -0.74
CA ALA A 111 -25.18 32.42 -0.90
C ALA A 111 -26.39 33.11 -1.56
N ILE A 112 -26.93 32.52 -2.64
CA ILE A 112 -28.11 33.04 -3.34
C ILE A 112 -29.37 32.90 -2.48
N ARG A 113 -29.51 31.79 -1.75
CA ARG A 113 -30.62 31.58 -0.80
C ARG A 113 -30.61 32.59 0.34
N ASP A 114 -29.42 33.02 0.76
CA ASP A 114 -29.19 34.08 1.75
C ASP A 114 -29.46 35.49 1.17
N GLY A 115 -29.98 35.59 -0.06
CA GLY A 115 -30.39 36.83 -0.71
C GLY A 115 -29.24 37.62 -1.33
N TRP A 116 -28.14 36.96 -1.69
CA TRP A 116 -27.03 37.64 -2.36
C TRP A 116 -27.37 37.87 -3.83
N ASP A 117 -27.42 39.14 -4.21
CA ASP A 117 -27.53 39.54 -5.60
C ASP A 117 -26.17 39.46 -6.33
N LYS A 118 -26.20 39.62 -7.66
CA LYS A 118 -25.00 39.70 -8.49
C LYS A 118 -23.94 40.69 -7.98
N SER A 119 -24.36 41.84 -7.43
CA SER A 119 -23.42 42.87 -6.93
C SER A 119 -22.62 42.35 -5.75
N ARG A 120 -23.30 41.70 -4.80
CA ARG A 120 -22.70 41.09 -3.61
C ARG A 120 -21.83 39.88 -3.97
N LEU A 121 -22.28 39.02 -4.88
CA LEU A 121 -21.48 37.89 -5.38
C LEU A 121 -20.19 38.38 -6.07
N ASP A 122 -20.27 39.40 -6.91
CA ASP A 122 -19.11 39.99 -7.58
C ASP A 122 -18.14 40.65 -6.59
N GLN A 123 -18.67 41.28 -5.53
CA GLN A 123 -17.84 41.82 -4.45
C GLN A 123 -17.10 40.71 -3.72
N PHE A 124 -17.80 39.65 -3.31
CA PHE A 124 -17.21 38.52 -2.63
C PHE A 124 -16.13 37.85 -3.47
N MET A 125 -16.38 37.61 -4.76
CA MET A 125 -15.39 37.05 -5.67
C MET A 125 -14.13 37.92 -5.80
N ARG A 126 -14.27 39.25 -5.90
CA ARG A 126 -13.11 40.16 -5.93
C ARG A 126 -12.27 40.04 -4.66
N GLU A 127 -12.95 39.81 -3.55
CA GLU A 127 -12.39 39.80 -2.22
C GLU A 127 -11.76 38.47 -1.82
N THR A 128 -12.24 37.32 -2.32
CA THR A 128 -11.84 35.98 -1.85
C THR A 128 -11.14 35.12 -2.88
N VAL A 129 -11.25 35.43 -4.18
CA VAL A 129 -10.55 34.65 -5.22
C VAL A 129 -9.03 34.87 -5.14
N ARG A 130 -8.26 33.79 -5.05
CA ARG A 130 -6.78 33.81 -4.97
C ARG A 130 -6.15 32.89 -6.01
N PRO A 131 -4.95 33.22 -6.56
CA PRO A 131 -4.16 32.27 -7.34
C PRO A 131 -3.96 30.98 -6.55
N TRP A 132 -4.25 29.85 -7.17
CA TRP A 132 -4.00 28.57 -6.53
C TRP A 132 -2.50 28.28 -6.51
N SER A 133 -2.02 27.74 -5.38
CA SER A 133 -0.66 27.24 -5.24
C SER A 133 -0.74 25.84 -4.62
N PRO A 134 0.12 24.90 -5.04
CA PRO A 134 0.09 23.55 -4.49
C PRO A 134 0.31 23.59 -2.97
N PRO A 135 -0.49 22.85 -2.18
CA PRO A 135 -0.39 22.87 -0.73
C PRO A 135 1.02 22.46 -0.29
N LYS A 136 1.63 23.26 0.61
CA LYS A 136 2.96 22.95 1.15
C LYS A 136 2.94 21.59 1.84
N PRO A 137 3.92 20.71 1.60
CA PRO A 137 4.03 19.48 2.36
C PRO A 137 4.14 19.81 3.86
N PRO A 138 3.57 18.98 4.75
CA PRO A 138 3.62 19.24 6.18
C PRO A 138 5.07 19.37 6.64
N ARG A 139 5.36 20.47 7.34
CA ARG A 139 6.68 20.78 7.88
C ARG A 139 7.05 19.66 8.87
N ARG A 140 8.10 18.88 8.56
CA ARG A 140 8.75 17.97 9.52
C ARG A 140 9.01 18.76 10.80
N ALA A 141 8.57 18.25 11.95
CA ALA A 141 8.95 18.78 13.25
C ALA A 141 10.48 18.87 13.30
N ALA A 142 11.01 20.04 13.64
CA ALA A 142 12.44 20.29 13.68
C ALA A 142 13.09 19.49 14.81
N GLU A 143 14.14 18.74 14.48
CA GLU A 143 15.11 18.24 15.45
C GLU A 143 15.85 19.45 16.06
N PRO A 144 16.05 19.53 17.38
CA PRO A 144 16.88 20.56 17.97
C PRO A 144 18.35 20.32 17.63
N ALA A 145 19.02 21.36 17.13
CA ALA A 145 20.43 21.37 16.80
C ALA A 145 21.31 21.11 18.03
N GLY A 146 22.35 20.31 17.83
CA GLY A 146 23.21 19.80 18.90
C GLY A 146 24.09 20.86 19.55
N ASP A 147 24.41 20.58 20.82
CA ASP A 147 25.56 21.17 21.51
C ASP A 147 26.53 20.04 21.86
N THR A 148 27.81 20.30 21.59
CA THR A 148 28.92 19.35 21.60
C THR A 148 29.43 19.07 23.01
N ALA A 149 29.26 17.85 23.51
CA ALA A 149 30.16 17.23 24.48
C ALA A 149 29.92 15.71 24.53
N ALA A 150 30.92 14.93 24.13
CA ALA A 150 30.96 13.51 24.47
C ALA A 150 31.29 13.37 25.96
N PRO A 151 30.61 12.46 26.67
CA PRO A 151 31.36 11.57 27.53
C PRO A 151 30.95 10.10 27.41
N ALA A 152 31.99 9.27 27.49
CA ALA A 152 32.07 7.88 27.94
C ALA A 152 30.78 7.03 27.91
N GLY A 153 30.77 6.05 27.01
CA GLY A 153 29.78 4.97 27.04
C GLY A 153 29.93 4.10 28.29
N PRO A 154 28.82 3.64 28.90
CA PRO A 154 28.84 2.48 29.77
C PRO A 154 28.56 1.21 28.96
N SER A 155 29.53 0.30 29.07
CA SER A 155 29.41 -1.14 29.28
C SER A 155 28.03 -1.79 29.14
N ALA A 156 28.06 -2.92 28.43
CA ALA A 156 27.10 -4.00 28.50
C ALA A 156 26.64 -4.28 29.95
N GLN A 157 25.35 -4.05 30.19
CA GLN A 157 24.47 -4.83 31.05
C GLN A 157 23.04 -4.37 30.71
N ALA A 158 22.50 -4.95 29.65
CA ALA A 158 21.07 -4.88 29.40
C ALA A 158 20.37 -5.68 30.51
N ALA A 159 19.91 -5.01 31.55
CA ALA A 159 18.81 -5.53 32.34
C ALA A 159 17.64 -5.70 31.38
N MET A 160 17.31 -6.96 31.07
CA MET A 160 16.08 -7.32 30.36
C MET A 160 14.91 -6.67 31.10
N ALA A 161 14.42 -5.54 30.59
CA ALA A 161 13.06 -5.13 30.89
C ALA A 161 12.18 -6.28 30.37
N LYS A 162 11.53 -6.98 31.30
CA LYS A 162 10.62 -8.08 30.96
C LYS A 162 9.67 -7.58 29.87
N PRO A 163 9.48 -8.36 28.79
CA PRO A 163 8.51 -7.96 27.78
C PRO A 163 7.18 -7.78 28.49
N VAL A 164 6.56 -6.61 28.33
CA VAL A 164 5.14 -6.47 28.63
C VAL A 164 4.46 -7.45 27.69
N ARG A 165 4.02 -8.58 28.25
CA ARG A 165 3.24 -9.58 27.52
C ARG A 165 2.07 -8.83 26.89
N VAL A 166 1.81 -9.09 25.62
CA VAL A 166 0.54 -8.74 24.98
C VAL A 166 -0.52 -9.60 25.67
N GLY A 167 -0.96 -9.12 26.82
CA GLY A 167 -1.92 -9.76 27.72
C GLY A 167 -2.67 -8.77 28.60
N ASP A 168 -2.31 -7.48 28.61
CA ASP A 168 -2.87 -6.49 29.54
C ASP A 168 -3.48 -5.24 28.89
N VAL A 169 -3.94 -5.32 27.63
CA VAL A 169 -4.88 -4.29 27.09
C VAL A 169 -6.19 -4.91 26.60
N THR A 170 -6.33 -6.24 26.66
CA THR A 170 -7.57 -6.95 26.37
C THR A 170 -8.29 -7.28 27.68
N GLU A 171 -8.87 -6.26 28.31
CA GLU A 171 -10.04 -6.37 29.17
C GLU A 171 -10.26 -5.00 29.82
N PHE A 172 -11.34 -4.31 29.46
CA PHE A 172 -12.09 -3.66 30.54
C PHE A 172 -12.38 -4.78 31.52
N LYS A 173 -11.64 -4.84 32.63
CA LYS A 173 -11.92 -5.78 33.72
C LYS A 173 -13.42 -5.74 33.92
N ARG A 174 -14.10 -6.86 33.69
CA ARG A 174 -15.49 -7.03 34.11
C ARG A 174 -15.47 -6.69 35.59
N ALA A 175 -16.03 -5.54 35.94
CA ALA A 175 -16.30 -5.24 37.32
C ALA A 175 -17.36 -6.24 37.73
N ASP A 176 -16.93 -7.34 38.36
CA ASP A 176 -17.78 -8.11 39.24
C ASP A 176 -18.42 -7.11 40.20
N HIS A 177 -19.72 -6.90 40.00
CA HIS A 177 -20.61 -6.18 40.91
C HIS A 177 -19.99 -4.96 41.62
N GLN A 178 -19.44 -4.00 40.88
CA GLN A 178 -19.36 -2.65 41.43
C GLN A 178 -20.74 -2.02 41.33
N SER A 179 -21.39 -1.95 42.49
CA SER A 179 -22.70 -1.39 42.80
C SER A 179 -22.82 0.13 42.59
N GLY A 180 -22.17 0.67 41.55
CA GLY A 180 -22.53 1.97 40.99
C GLY A 180 -23.64 1.73 39.98
N ARG A 181 -24.90 1.84 40.39
CA ARG A 181 -26.06 1.55 39.52
C ARG A 181 -26.17 2.59 38.41
N VAL A 182 -25.50 2.35 37.29
CA VAL A 182 -25.76 3.04 36.01
C VAL A 182 -27.23 2.93 35.60
N SER A 183 -27.92 1.87 36.04
CA SER A 183 -29.37 1.70 35.89
C SER A 183 -30.21 2.83 36.53
N GLN A 184 -29.70 3.54 37.53
CA GLN A 184 -30.37 4.69 38.15
C GLN A 184 -30.18 6.01 37.38
N ILE A 185 -29.18 6.10 36.51
CA ILE A 185 -28.89 7.34 35.77
C ILE A 185 -29.81 7.48 34.54
N LEU A 186 -30.19 6.36 33.91
CA LEU A 186 -30.92 6.39 32.62
C LEU A 186 -32.18 5.51 32.56
N GLY A 187 -32.45 4.64 33.54
CA GLY A 187 -33.62 3.74 33.50
C GLY A 187 -33.60 2.74 32.32
N VAL A 188 -32.41 2.38 31.83
CA VAL A 188 -32.23 1.58 30.60
C VAL A 188 -32.04 0.10 30.94
N GLU A 189 -32.94 -0.74 30.41
CA GLU A 189 -32.79 -2.20 30.31
C GLU A 189 -31.59 -2.56 29.42
N ARG A 190 -30.91 -3.69 29.69
CA ARG A 190 -29.75 -4.21 28.93
C ARG A 190 -30.21 -4.71 27.54
N PHE A 191 -30.59 -3.78 26.68
CA PHE A 191 -31.12 -4.04 25.35
C PHE A 191 -30.22 -4.97 24.52
N ASP A 192 -28.89 -4.81 24.63
CA ASP A 192 -27.93 -5.70 23.98
C ASP A 192 -28.03 -7.17 24.42
N VAL A 193 -28.37 -7.43 25.69
CA VAL A 193 -28.52 -8.80 26.24
C VAL A 193 -29.85 -9.42 25.83
N GLU A 194 -30.92 -8.63 25.79
CA GLU A 194 -32.23 -9.09 25.29
C GLU A 194 -32.17 -9.46 23.81
N ILE A 195 -31.50 -8.63 23.00
CA ILE A 195 -31.27 -8.92 21.58
C ILE A 195 -30.39 -10.17 21.42
N GLU A 196 -29.34 -10.32 22.24
CA GLU A 196 -28.47 -11.51 22.22
C GLU A 196 -29.26 -12.80 22.49
N ALA A 197 -30.07 -12.82 23.56
CA ALA A 197 -30.92 -13.97 23.89
C ALA A 197 -31.94 -14.26 22.78
N TRP A 198 -32.57 -13.22 22.23
CA TRP A 198 -33.54 -13.35 21.14
C TRP A 198 -32.93 -13.93 19.84
N LEU A 199 -31.69 -13.55 19.54
CA LEU A 199 -30.92 -14.08 18.41
C LEU A 199 -30.54 -15.55 18.66
N GLU A 200 -30.12 -15.89 19.87
CA GLU A 200 -29.75 -17.26 20.25
C GLU A 200 -30.89 -18.26 20.18
N ASP A 201 -32.10 -17.87 20.60
CA ASP A 201 -33.30 -18.71 20.48
C ASP A 201 -33.59 -19.11 19.03
N ARG A 202 -33.05 -18.36 18.06
CA ARG A 202 -33.14 -18.62 16.62
C ARG A 202 -31.90 -19.30 16.04
N GLY A 203 -30.91 -19.59 16.88
CA GLY A 203 -29.62 -20.14 16.49
C GLY A 203 -28.74 -19.15 15.72
N TRP A 204 -28.93 -17.84 15.94
CA TRP A 204 -28.15 -16.78 15.31
C TRP A 204 -27.10 -16.27 16.28
N PHE A 205 -25.84 -16.59 16.03
CA PHE A 205 -24.75 -16.19 16.90
C PHE A 205 -23.94 -15.08 16.25
N VAL A 206 -24.21 -13.82 16.62
CA VAL A 206 -23.43 -12.67 16.12
C VAL A 206 -22.03 -12.70 16.73
N LYS A 207 -21.00 -12.64 15.89
CA LYS A 207 -19.59 -12.65 16.27
C LYS A 207 -18.80 -11.62 15.48
N LEU A 208 -17.73 -11.08 16.08
CA LEU A 208 -16.74 -10.29 15.38
C LEU A 208 -15.58 -11.20 14.93
N ASN A 209 -15.35 -11.28 13.62
CA ASN A 209 -14.16 -11.93 13.08
C ASN A 209 -12.96 -10.98 13.25
N ARG A 210 -11.94 -11.35 14.05
CA ARG A 210 -10.77 -10.49 14.31
C ARG A 210 -9.78 -10.41 13.14
N LEU A 211 -9.89 -11.29 12.15
CA LEU A 211 -9.05 -11.26 10.95
C LEU A 211 -9.55 -10.20 9.97
N SER A 212 -10.84 -10.18 9.65
CA SER A 212 -11.49 -9.14 8.82
C SER A 212 -11.88 -7.90 9.61
N GLY A 213 -12.23 -8.06 10.88
CA GLY A 213 -12.93 -7.07 11.71
C GLY A 213 -14.35 -6.80 11.25
N GLU A 214 -14.96 -7.76 10.57
CA GLU A 214 -16.36 -7.73 10.15
C GLU A 214 -17.22 -8.50 11.16
N LEU A 215 -18.46 -8.04 11.30
CA LEU A 215 -19.47 -8.77 12.05
C LEU A 215 -20.05 -9.87 11.17
N GLU A 216 -20.31 -11.02 11.78
CA GLU A 216 -20.83 -12.21 11.12
C GLU A 216 -21.92 -12.83 11.98
N ILE A 217 -22.83 -13.57 11.34
CA ILE A 217 -23.84 -14.39 11.99
C ILE A 217 -23.46 -15.85 11.77
N HIS A 218 -23.11 -16.53 12.84
CA HIS A 218 -22.81 -17.95 12.85
C HIS A 218 -24.13 -18.71 13.02
N LEU A 219 -24.45 -19.55 12.05
CA LEU A 219 -25.65 -20.38 12.00
C LEU A 219 -25.25 -21.86 11.99
N ALA A 220 -26.18 -22.75 12.29
CA ALA A 220 -25.95 -24.20 12.20
C ALA A 220 -25.55 -24.67 10.79
N ARG A 221 -25.91 -23.91 9.74
CA ARG A 221 -25.65 -24.24 8.33
C ARG A 221 -24.45 -23.50 7.73
N GLY A 222 -23.78 -22.63 8.49
CA GLY A 222 -22.64 -21.85 7.99
C GLY A 222 -22.54 -20.46 8.60
N ILE A 223 -21.59 -19.67 8.09
CA ILE A 223 -21.31 -18.31 8.53
C ILE A 223 -21.79 -17.34 7.45
N VAL A 224 -22.46 -16.26 7.86
CA VAL A 224 -22.97 -15.22 6.94
C VAL A 224 -22.44 -13.86 7.39
N PRO A 225 -21.87 -13.04 6.50
CA PRO A 225 -21.45 -11.69 6.86
C PRO A 225 -22.65 -10.81 7.24
N MET A 226 -22.44 -9.90 8.20
CA MET A 226 -23.42 -8.87 8.53
C MET A 226 -23.49 -7.84 7.40
N THR A 227 -24.68 -7.56 6.91
CA THR A 227 -24.94 -6.52 5.91
C THR A 227 -26.02 -5.55 6.41
N ASP A 228 -26.22 -4.43 5.72
CA ASP A 228 -27.29 -3.49 6.03
C ASP A 228 -28.68 -4.14 5.94
N GLU A 229 -28.88 -5.06 4.98
CA GLU A 229 -30.12 -5.82 4.82
C GLU A 229 -30.35 -6.76 6.00
N ARG A 230 -29.30 -7.44 6.49
CA ARG A 230 -29.40 -8.32 7.67
C ARG A 230 -29.64 -7.53 8.94
N LEU A 231 -29.00 -6.37 9.09
CA LEU A 231 -29.26 -5.48 10.20
C LEU A 231 -30.71 -4.97 10.17
N ALA A 232 -31.23 -4.65 8.98
CA ALA A 232 -32.64 -4.29 8.81
C ALA A 232 -33.58 -5.46 9.14
N GLU A 233 -33.27 -6.68 8.72
CA GLU A 233 -34.03 -7.89 9.05
C GLU A 233 -34.10 -8.11 10.58
N ILE A 234 -32.97 -8.03 11.28
CA ILE A 234 -32.92 -8.10 12.74
C ILE A 234 -33.81 -7.01 13.35
N ARG A 235 -33.65 -5.75 12.90
CA ARG A 235 -34.41 -4.60 13.41
C ARG A 235 -35.91 -4.74 13.24
N PHE A 236 -36.39 -5.12 12.04
CA PHE A 236 -37.81 -5.27 11.77
C PHE A 236 -38.42 -6.48 12.49
N THR A 237 -37.67 -7.58 12.62
CA THR A 237 -38.17 -8.77 13.33
C THR A 237 -38.28 -8.51 14.84
N VAL A 238 -37.33 -7.78 15.41
CA VAL A 238 -37.39 -7.30 16.80
C VAL A 238 -38.58 -6.36 17.00
N ALA A 239 -38.83 -5.43 16.07
CA ALA A 239 -39.98 -4.52 16.11
C ALA A 239 -41.31 -5.29 16.14
N TYR A 240 -41.44 -6.34 15.32
CA TYR A 240 -42.61 -7.20 15.29
C TYR A 240 -42.82 -7.92 16.63
N ALA A 241 -41.75 -8.46 17.22
CA ALA A 241 -41.80 -9.12 18.54
C ALA A 241 -42.13 -8.13 19.69
N ALA A 242 -41.79 -6.85 19.55
CA ALA A 242 -42.02 -5.80 20.54
C ALA A 242 -43.35 -5.03 20.35
N ASN A 243 -44.39 -5.69 19.84
CA ASN A 243 -45.71 -5.09 19.57
C ASN A 243 -45.65 -3.85 18.64
N GLY A 244 -44.76 -3.86 17.64
CA GLY A 244 -44.66 -2.82 16.61
C GLY A 244 -43.84 -1.59 17.02
N LYS A 245 -43.21 -1.58 18.21
CA LYS A 245 -42.26 -0.52 18.57
C LYS A 245 -40.91 -0.81 17.94
N GLU A 246 -40.64 -0.16 16.82
CA GLU A 246 -39.36 -0.28 16.13
C GLU A 246 -38.23 0.45 16.88
N PRO A 247 -37.14 -0.25 17.24
CA PRO A 247 -35.98 0.41 17.81
C PRO A 247 -35.26 1.26 16.75
N ALA A 248 -34.67 2.38 17.18
CA ALA A 248 -33.86 3.23 16.31
C ALA A 248 -32.74 2.41 15.64
N LYS A 249 -32.44 2.70 14.36
CA LYS A 249 -31.44 1.98 13.57
C LYS A 249 -30.10 1.90 14.30
N ASP A 250 -29.61 3.03 14.80
CA ASP A 250 -28.34 3.12 15.53
C ASP A 250 -28.34 2.28 16.82
N LYS A 251 -29.47 2.19 17.52
CA LYS A 251 -29.59 1.40 18.77
C LYS A 251 -29.39 -0.09 18.50
N ILE A 252 -29.97 -0.61 17.41
CA ILE A 252 -29.77 -2.01 16.99
C ILE A 252 -28.34 -2.21 16.47
N ALA A 253 -27.80 -1.29 15.67
CA ALA A 253 -26.43 -1.36 15.18
C ALA A 253 -25.41 -1.44 16.34
N ASP A 254 -25.53 -0.56 17.33
CA ASP A 254 -24.68 -0.56 18.52
C ASP A 254 -24.83 -1.85 19.33
N ALA A 255 -26.06 -2.35 19.52
CA ALA A 255 -26.30 -3.61 20.23
C ALA A 255 -25.63 -4.80 19.53
N VAL A 256 -25.82 -4.94 18.21
CA VAL A 256 -25.24 -6.01 17.39
C VAL A 256 -23.71 -5.93 17.40
N ALA A 257 -23.12 -4.73 17.34
CA ALA A 257 -21.68 -4.53 17.45
C ALA A 257 -21.15 -4.96 18.84
N LEU A 258 -21.85 -4.60 19.92
CA LEU A 258 -21.47 -5.01 21.29
C LEU A 258 -21.56 -6.53 21.49
N ILE A 259 -22.57 -7.19 20.91
CA ILE A 259 -22.70 -8.65 20.94
C ILE A 259 -21.53 -9.29 20.19
N GLY A 260 -21.23 -8.79 18.99
CA GLY A 260 -20.12 -9.29 18.18
C GLY A 260 -18.77 -9.16 18.88
N GLU A 261 -18.50 -8.02 19.52
CA GLU A 261 -17.26 -7.80 20.29
C GLU A 261 -17.13 -8.80 21.46
N ARG A 262 -18.23 -9.09 22.18
CA ARG A 262 -18.24 -10.10 23.26
C ARG A 262 -17.92 -11.51 22.76
N ARG A 263 -18.33 -11.83 21.53
CA ARG A 263 -18.15 -13.16 20.92
C ARG A 263 -17.10 -13.16 19.82
N SER A 264 -16.14 -12.25 19.90
CA SER A 264 -15.10 -12.15 18.89
C SER A 264 -14.27 -13.42 18.82
N TYR A 265 -13.87 -13.81 17.62
CA TYR A 265 -13.05 -15.00 17.39
C TYR A 265 -12.02 -14.69 16.30
N HIS A 266 -11.01 -15.56 16.10
CA HIS A 266 -10.05 -15.36 15.02
C HIS A 266 -9.89 -16.66 14.22
N PRO A 267 -10.46 -16.73 13.00
CA PRO A 267 -10.62 -18.00 12.27
C PRO A 267 -9.29 -18.74 12.05
N VAL A 268 -8.22 -18.03 11.69
CA VAL A 268 -6.90 -18.67 11.51
C VAL A 268 -6.28 -19.12 12.83
N ARG A 269 -6.44 -18.38 13.94
CA ARG A 269 -5.86 -18.79 15.23
C ARG A 269 -6.57 -20.01 15.76
N ASP A 270 -7.89 -20.05 15.62
CA ASP A 270 -8.72 -21.18 16.02
C ASP A 270 -8.35 -22.42 15.19
N TYR A 271 -8.24 -22.28 13.86
CA TYR A 271 -7.73 -23.33 12.97
C TYR A 271 -6.35 -23.84 13.41
N LEU A 272 -5.37 -22.95 13.61
CA LEU A 272 -4.01 -23.34 14.01
C LEU A 272 -3.96 -24.01 15.39
N ALA A 273 -4.82 -23.61 16.33
CA ALA A 273 -4.88 -24.18 17.68
C ALA A 273 -5.42 -25.63 17.69
N ASP A 274 -6.27 -25.97 16.73
CA ASP A 274 -6.86 -27.30 16.58
C ASP A 274 -5.92 -28.30 15.90
N LEU A 275 -4.89 -27.82 15.21
CA LEU A 275 -3.92 -28.67 14.52
C LEU A 275 -3.04 -29.46 15.51
N ARG A 276 -2.66 -30.69 15.10
CA ARG A 276 -1.72 -31.56 15.82
C ARG A 276 -0.68 -32.08 14.86
N TRP A 277 0.58 -31.74 15.13
CA TRP A 277 1.70 -32.18 14.31
C TRP A 277 1.97 -33.66 14.55
N ASP A 278 2.13 -34.41 13.47
CA ASP A 278 2.43 -35.84 13.47
C ASP A 278 3.91 -36.18 13.68
N GLY A 279 4.78 -35.17 13.83
CA GLY A 279 6.22 -35.33 14.03
C GLY A 279 7.02 -35.57 12.76
N VAL A 280 6.38 -35.57 11.58
CA VAL A 280 7.07 -35.73 10.29
C VAL A 280 7.42 -34.36 9.73
N GLU A 281 8.71 -34.17 9.46
CA GLU A 281 9.26 -32.92 8.92
C GLU A 281 8.89 -32.73 7.43
N ARG A 282 8.21 -31.62 7.14
CA ARG A 282 7.72 -31.23 5.80
C ARG A 282 8.02 -29.76 5.49
N LEU A 283 8.19 -28.94 6.53
CA LEU A 283 8.31 -27.49 6.45
C LEU A 283 9.53 -27.02 5.64
N ASP A 284 10.63 -27.77 5.65
CA ASP A 284 11.79 -27.46 4.81
C ASP A 284 11.60 -27.90 3.35
N GLY A 285 10.87 -28.98 3.13
CA GLY A 285 10.79 -29.64 1.82
C GLY A 285 9.62 -29.20 0.94
N TRP A 286 8.68 -28.40 1.44
CA TRP A 286 7.41 -28.16 0.73
C TRP A 286 7.59 -27.44 -0.61
N LEU A 287 8.51 -26.47 -0.71
CA LEU A 287 8.83 -25.79 -1.97
C LEU A 287 9.47 -26.74 -2.99
N VAL A 288 10.36 -27.62 -2.54
CA VAL A 288 10.99 -28.63 -3.41
C VAL A 288 9.94 -29.60 -3.92
N LYS A 289 9.11 -30.13 -3.01
CA LYS A 289 8.15 -31.19 -3.31
C LYS A 289 6.95 -30.70 -4.13
N TYR A 290 6.40 -29.54 -3.78
CA TYR A 290 5.13 -29.04 -4.34
C TYR A 290 5.28 -27.85 -5.28
N ALA A 291 6.41 -27.13 -5.26
CA ALA A 291 6.74 -26.09 -6.24
C ALA A 291 7.85 -26.51 -7.23
N GLY A 292 8.39 -27.72 -7.11
CA GLY A 292 9.42 -28.20 -8.02
C GLY A 292 10.71 -27.38 -7.96
N ALA A 293 10.95 -26.70 -6.84
CA ALA A 293 12.17 -25.93 -6.63
C ALA A 293 13.38 -26.87 -6.50
N GLU A 294 14.56 -26.36 -6.85
CA GLU A 294 15.81 -27.06 -6.58
C GLU A 294 15.98 -27.28 -5.07
N ASP A 295 16.43 -28.47 -4.67
CA ASP A 295 16.66 -28.79 -3.27
C ASP A 295 17.95 -28.15 -2.75
N THR A 296 17.84 -26.89 -2.32
CA THR A 296 18.95 -26.10 -1.79
C THR A 296 18.68 -25.66 -0.35
N PRO A 297 19.72 -25.45 0.48
CA PRO A 297 19.55 -24.87 1.82
C PRO A 297 18.77 -23.55 1.81
N LEU A 298 18.94 -22.75 0.74
CA LEU A 298 18.23 -21.48 0.57
C LEU A 298 16.73 -21.68 0.36
N ASN A 299 16.32 -22.57 -0.54
CA ASN A 299 14.90 -22.84 -0.79
C ASN A 299 14.23 -23.46 0.44
N ARG A 300 14.93 -24.35 1.16
CA ARG A 300 14.44 -24.89 2.44
C ARG A 300 14.20 -23.79 3.48
N ALA A 301 15.19 -22.90 3.64
CA ALA A 301 15.09 -21.75 4.56
C ALA A 301 13.96 -20.78 4.18
N PHE A 302 13.80 -20.47 2.89
CA PHE A 302 12.69 -19.63 2.42
C PHE A 302 11.33 -20.26 2.73
N GLY A 303 11.17 -21.56 2.45
CA GLY A 303 9.93 -22.29 2.69
C GLY A 303 9.55 -22.34 4.17
N ARG A 304 10.51 -22.64 5.05
CA ARG A 304 10.30 -22.64 6.50
C ARG A 304 9.94 -21.26 7.04
N LYS A 305 10.71 -20.24 6.66
CA LYS A 305 10.59 -18.90 7.22
C LYS A 305 9.32 -18.19 6.77
N VAL A 306 8.85 -18.38 5.53
CA VAL A 306 7.62 -17.72 5.06
C VAL A 306 6.37 -18.24 5.78
N LEU A 307 6.28 -19.55 6.01
CA LEU A 307 5.14 -20.13 6.75
C LEU A 307 5.24 -19.81 8.25
N SER A 308 6.44 -19.84 8.83
CA SER A 308 6.66 -19.37 10.21
C SER A 308 6.28 -17.89 10.38
N ALA A 309 6.58 -17.05 9.37
CA ALA A 309 6.18 -15.65 9.38
C ALA A 309 4.66 -15.48 9.29
N ALA A 310 3.97 -16.30 8.50
CA ALA A 310 2.52 -16.29 8.42
C ALA A 310 1.87 -16.64 9.76
N VAL A 311 2.38 -17.65 10.47
CA VAL A 311 1.96 -17.99 11.84
C VAL A 311 2.23 -16.82 12.80
N ARG A 312 3.46 -16.27 12.81
CA ARG A 312 3.81 -15.14 13.70
C ARG A 312 2.94 -13.91 13.43
N ARG A 313 2.56 -13.64 12.18
CA ARG A 313 1.73 -12.48 11.80
C ARG A 313 0.31 -12.54 12.36
N VAL A 314 -0.29 -13.72 12.45
CA VAL A 314 -1.62 -13.86 13.09
C VAL A 314 -1.50 -13.90 14.61
N MET A 315 -0.46 -14.51 15.17
CA MET A 315 -0.27 -14.59 16.64
C MET A 315 0.21 -13.27 17.25
N GLN A 316 1.02 -12.51 16.51
CA GLN A 316 1.56 -11.19 16.87
C GLN A 316 1.35 -10.21 15.71
N PRO A 317 0.12 -9.68 15.53
CA PRO A 317 -0.20 -8.73 14.47
C PRO A 317 0.78 -7.56 14.42
N GLY A 318 1.21 -7.20 13.21
CA GLY A 318 2.17 -6.12 13.00
C GLY A 318 3.63 -6.47 13.31
N CYS A 319 3.96 -7.75 13.58
CA CYS A 319 5.34 -8.20 13.65
C CYS A 319 6.10 -7.91 12.34
N LYS A 320 7.43 -7.78 12.42
CA LYS A 320 8.24 -7.47 11.24
C LYS A 320 8.53 -8.73 10.44
N PHE A 321 8.22 -8.64 9.15
CA PHE A 321 8.66 -9.59 8.12
C PHE A 321 8.90 -8.79 6.84
N ASP A 322 10.18 -8.48 6.56
CA ASP A 322 10.58 -7.58 5.47
C ASP A 322 10.90 -8.36 4.18
N ALA A 323 10.19 -9.47 3.93
CA ALA A 323 10.39 -10.32 2.76
C ALA A 323 9.05 -10.74 2.13
N MET A 324 9.11 -11.09 0.85
CA MET A 324 8.03 -11.64 0.04
C MET A 324 8.60 -12.80 -0.77
N LEU A 325 7.99 -13.99 -0.67
CA LEU A 325 8.38 -15.13 -1.48
C LEU A 325 7.86 -14.92 -2.91
N VAL A 326 8.72 -15.07 -3.92
CA VAL A 326 8.33 -14.96 -5.33
C VAL A 326 8.51 -16.30 -6.01
N LEU A 327 7.42 -16.84 -6.56
CA LEU A 327 7.46 -18.03 -7.42
C LEU A 327 7.68 -17.58 -8.87
N GLU A 328 8.88 -17.85 -9.38
CA GLU A 328 9.29 -17.62 -10.76
C GLU A 328 9.16 -18.93 -11.54
N GLY A 329 8.50 -18.94 -12.68
CA GLY A 329 8.43 -20.15 -13.52
C GLY A 329 7.52 -19.96 -14.71
N ALA A 330 7.44 -20.96 -15.60
CA ALA A 330 6.62 -20.89 -16.80
C ALA A 330 5.16 -20.50 -16.52
N GLN A 331 4.53 -19.86 -17.51
CA GLN A 331 3.11 -19.55 -17.51
C GLN A 331 2.28 -20.84 -17.38
N ASP A 332 1.09 -20.73 -16.78
CA ASP A 332 0.13 -21.82 -16.59
C ASP A 332 0.64 -23.02 -15.77
N LEU A 333 1.77 -22.88 -15.06
CA LEU A 333 2.22 -23.92 -14.13
C LEU A 333 1.17 -24.16 -13.03
N GLY A 334 0.51 -23.11 -12.52
CA GLY A 334 -0.41 -23.19 -11.38
C GLY A 334 0.18 -22.59 -10.09
N LYS A 335 1.08 -21.61 -10.21
CA LYS A 335 1.75 -20.93 -9.08
C LYS A 335 0.75 -20.30 -8.11
N SER A 336 -0.21 -19.54 -8.63
CA SER A 336 -1.30 -18.94 -7.86
C SER A 336 -2.15 -20.00 -7.16
N SER A 337 -2.48 -21.09 -7.86
CA SER A 337 -3.21 -22.23 -7.26
C SER A 337 -2.45 -22.91 -6.13
N LEU A 338 -1.11 -23.02 -6.25
CA LEU A 338 -0.27 -23.55 -5.18
C LEU A 338 -0.30 -22.65 -3.93
N ILE A 339 -0.23 -21.33 -4.11
CA ILE A 339 -0.32 -20.37 -3.01
C ILE A 339 -1.71 -20.43 -2.37
N ARG A 340 -2.78 -20.47 -3.17
CA ARG A 340 -4.16 -20.65 -2.68
C ARG A 340 -4.33 -21.94 -1.87
N ALA A 341 -3.69 -23.03 -2.28
CA ALA A 341 -3.74 -24.31 -1.57
C ALA A 341 -3.12 -24.29 -0.16
N LEU A 342 -2.38 -23.23 0.21
CA LEU A 342 -1.93 -23.03 1.60
C LEU A 342 -3.08 -22.61 2.53
N CYS A 343 -4.16 -22.03 2.01
CA CYS A 343 -5.30 -21.61 2.82
C CYS A 343 -6.27 -22.77 3.04
N HIS A 344 -6.77 -22.93 4.27
CA HIS A 344 -7.85 -23.87 4.57
C HIS A 344 -9.20 -23.34 4.08
N ASP A 345 -9.45 -22.05 4.33
CA ASP A 345 -10.59 -21.30 3.83
C ASP A 345 -10.14 -20.37 2.70
N GLU A 346 -10.83 -20.40 1.56
CA GLU A 346 -10.51 -19.57 0.39
C GLU A 346 -10.58 -18.07 0.71
N ASN A 347 -11.39 -17.67 1.70
CA ASN A 347 -11.51 -16.26 2.11
C ASN A 347 -10.25 -15.73 2.81
N TRP A 348 -9.30 -16.60 3.19
CA TRP A 348 -8.01 -16.18 3.74
C TRP A 348 -6.98 -15.86 2.66
N PHE A 349 -7.35 -15.98 1.39
CA PHE A 349 -6.52 -15.64 0.25
C PHE A 349 -7.10 -14.43 -0.50
N THR A 350 -6.22 -13.56 -0.99
CA THR A 350 -6.60 -12.54 -1.99
C THR A 350 -5.46 -12.30 -2.97
N ASP A 351 -5.80 -12.04 -4.23
CA ASP A 351 -4.90 -11.58 -5.29
C ASP A 351 -5.26 -10.17 -5.78
N GLN A 352 -6.22 -9.52 -5.13
CA GLN A 352 -6.79 -8.24 -5.55
C GLN A 352 -6.04 -7.01 -4.98
N LEU A 353 -4.81 -7.20 -4.50
CA LEU A 353 -4.03 -6.13 -3.88
C LEU A 353 -3.57 -5.11 -4.93
N GLU A 354 -3.94 -3.84 -4.74
CA GLU A 354 -3.43 -2.73 -5.53
C GLU A 354 -2.22 -2.07 -4.86
N VAL A 355 -1.08 -2.13 -5.54
CA VAL A 355 0.16 -1.51 -5.06
C VAL A 355 0.06 0.01 -5.08
N GLY A 356 0.29 0.63 -3.93
CA GLY A 356 0.27 2.09 -3.81
C GLY A 356 -1.12 2.70 -3.64
N ALA A 357 -2.14 1.88 -3.43
CA ALA A 357 -3.44 2.32 -2.93
C ALA A 357 -3.28 3.03 -1.57
N ASP A 358 -4.27 3.86 -1.22
CA ASP A 358 -4.29 4.48 0.09
C ASP A 358 -4.53 3.45 1.22
N ALA A 359 -4.36 3.88 2.46
CA ALA A 359 -4.54 3.00 3.62
C ALA A 359 -5.98 2.49 3.77
N LYS A 360 -6.99 3.23 3.26
CA LYS A 360 -8.39 2.82 3.34
C LYS A 360 -8.64 1.62 2.40
N ALA A 361 -8.33 1.79 1.13
CA ALA A 361 -8.47 0.74 0.11
C ALA A 361 -7.59 -0.48 0.44
N THR A 362 -6.40 -0.25 1.00
CA THR A 362 -5.55 -1.35 1.51
C THR A 362 -6.25 -2.14 2.60
N ILE A 363 -6.84 -1.48 3.60
CA ILE A 363 -7.56 -2.18 4.68
C ILE A 363 -8.76 -2.95 4.12
N GLU A 364 -9.54 -2.35 3.22
CA GLU A 364 -10.71 -2.98 2.61
C GLU A 364 -10.34 -4.24 1.81
N LYS A 365 -9.29 -4.18 0.99
CA LYS A 365 -8.86 -5.28 0.10
C LYS A 365 -8.09 -6.40 0.79
N THR A 366 -7.51 -6.12 1.96
CA THR A 366 -6.72 -7.10 2.74
C THR A 366 -7.48 -7.64 3.96
N SER A 367 -8.69 -7.13 4.20
CA SER A 367 -9.61 -7.62 5.24
C SER A 367 -9.84 -9.11 5.07
N GLY A 368 -9.66 -9.89 6.14
CA GLY A 368 -9.90 -11.34 6.12
C GLY A 368 -8.77 -12.17 5.53
N SER A 369 -7.78 -11.56 4.88
CA SER A 369 -6.68 -12.27 4.23
C SER A 369 -5.55 -12.63 5.19
N TRP A 370 -5.05 -13.84 5.08
CA TRP A 370 -3.84 -14.34 5.73
C TRP A 370 -2.67 -14.48 4.75
N ILE A 371 -2.99 -14.81 3.50
CA ILE A 371 -2.03 -14.92 2.40
C ILE A 371 -2.50 -13.99 1.29
N ILE A 372 -1.58 -13.14 0.83
CA ILE A 372 -1.86 -12.23 -0.28
C ILE A 372 -0.91 -12.54 -1.42
N GLU A 373 -1.46 -12.84 -2.58
CA GLU A 373 -0.71 -12.92 -3.82
C GLU A 373 -0.64 -11.55 -4.49
N MET A 374 0.53 -11.24 -5.03
CA MET A 374 0.77 -10.16 -5.97
C MET A 374 1.02 -10.79 -7.33
N PRO A 375 0.00 -10.89 -8.20
CA PRO A 375 0.17 -11.45 -9.53
C PRO A 375 1.04 -10.53 -10.39
N GLU A 376 1.71 -11.11 -11.38
CA GLU A 376 2.39 -10.40 -12.47
C GLU A 376 3.37 -9.32 -11.96
N LEU A 377 4.42 -9.73 -11.25
CA LEU A 377 5.50 -8.81 -10.89
C LEU A 377 6.27 -8.28 -12.12
N ASP A 378 6.08 -8.90 -13.28
CA ASP A 378 6.57 -8.46 -14.59
C ASP A 378 5.92 -7.15 -15.04
N GLY A 379 6.66 -6.35 -15.82
CA GLY A 379 6.21 -5.04 -16.30
C GLY A 379 6.14 -3.91 -15.25
N MET A 380 6.48 -4.18 -13.98
CA MET A 380 6.53 -3.13 -12.95
C MET A 380 7.67 -2.13 -13.20
N GLY A 381 7.30 -0.87 -13.37
CA GLY A 381 8.26 0.22 -13.39
C GLY A 381 8.96 0.39 -12.04
N ARG A 382 10.09 1.13 -12.05
CA ARG A 382 10.86 1.45 -10.84
C ARG A 382 10.01 2.05 -9.71
N ARG A 383 9.03 2.90 -10.06
CA ARG A 383 8.12 3.55 -9.09
C ARG A 383 7.28 2.50 -8.35
N ASP A 384 6.74 1.54 -9.08
CA ASP A 384 5.86 0.51 -8.53
C ASP A 384 6.67 -0.50 -7.71
N THR A 385 7.86 -0.88 -8.17
CA THR A 385 8.81 -1.68 -7.36
C THR A 385 9.14 -1.02 -6.02
N ASN A 386 9.33 0.30 -5.98
CA ASN A 386 9.55 1.02 -4.73
C ASN A 386 8.32 1.04 -3.81
N ARG A 387 7.11 1.12 -4.38
CA ARG A 387 5.86 1.00 -3.63
C ARG A 387 5.69 -0.40 -3.05
N VAL A 388 5.99 -1.46 -3.82
CA VAL A 388 6.02 -2.85 -3.33
C VAL A 388 6.99 -3.00 -2.17
N LYS A 389 8.22 -2.51 -2.31
CA LYS A 389 9.23 -2.56 -1.22
C LYS A 389 8.76 -1.86 0.04
N SER A 390 8.12 -0.69 -0.11
CA SER A 390 7.52 0.03 1.02
C SER A 390 6.42 -0.81 1.66
N PHE A 391 5.52 -1.36 0.83
CA PHE A 391 4.40 -2.18 1.27
C PHE A 391 4.86 -3.41 2.05
N ILE A 392 5.87 -4.15 1.58
CA ILE A 392 6.43 -5.31 2.30
C ILE A 392 6.84 -4.94 3.74
N THR A 393 7.42 -3.76 3.94
CA THR A 393 7.95 -3.35 5.25
C THR A 393 6.93 -2.72 6.19
N THR A 394 5.76 -2.32 5.69
CA THR A 394 4.71 -1.71 6.50
C THR A 394 4.13 -2.75 7.46
N THR A 395 3.94 -2.36 8.73
CA THR A 395 3.40 -3.27 9.75
C THR A 395 1.97 -2.99 10.13
N ARG A 396 1.48 -1.77 9.88
CA ARG A 396 0.15 -1.32 10.25
C ARG A 396 -0.38 -0.29 9.27
N ASP A 397 -1.66 -0.36 8.99
CA ASP A 397 -2.38 0.60 8.15
C ASP A 397 -3.35 1.37 9.04
N ARG A 398 -3.37 2.70 8.92
CA ARG A 398 -4.25 3.58 9.70
C ARG A 398 -5.09 4.42 8.76
N SER A 399 -6.41 4.26 8.85
CA SER A 399 -7.35 5.04 8.05
C SER A 399 -8.70 5.16 8.75
N ARG A 400 -9.51 6.12 8.33
CA ARG A 400 -10.92 6.22 8.70
C ARG A 400 -11.73 5.50 7.62
N LEU A 401 -12.37 4.40 8.00
CA LEU A 401 -13.22 3.63 7.09
C LEU A 401 -14.47 4.42 6.71
N ALA A 402 -15.11 4.02 5.61
CA ALA A 402 -16.39 4.60 5.21
C ALA A 402 -17.40 4.50 6.37
N TYR A 403 -18.13 5.58 6.65
CA TYR A 403 -19.08 5.69 7.77
C TYR A 403 -18.49 5.54 9.18
N GLY A 404 -17.19 5.27 9.32
CA GLY A 404 -16.52 5.21 10.62
C GLY A 404 -16.49 6.59 11.29
N ARG A 405 -16.79 6.64 12.59
CA ARG A 405 -16.64 7.88 13.38
C ARG A 405 -15.17 8.19 13.72
N TYR A 406 -14.37 7.14 13.88
CA TYR A 406 -12.96 7.22 14.29
C TYR A 406 -12.05 6.53 13.28
N ALA A 407 -10.79 6.97 13.22
CA ALA A 407 -9.76 6.26 12.48
C ALA A 407 -9.41 4.95 13.18
N VAL A 408 -9.32 3.86 12.42
CA VAL A 408 -8.90 2.55 12.90
C VAL A 408 -7.45 2.30 12.49
N THR A 409 -6.72 1.57 13.33
CA THR A 409 -5.42 1.01 12.97
C THR A 409 -5.57 -0.49 12.84
N ARG A 410 -5.16 -1.03 11.70
CA ARG A 410 -5.12 -2.46 11.42
C ARG A 410 -3.67 -2.88 11.34
N ASP A 411 -3.23 -3.63 12.34
CA ASP A 411 -1.93 -4.28 12.31
C ASP A 411 -1.99 -5.44 11.31
N ARG A 412 -0.99 -5.54 10.44
CA ARG A 412 -1.00 -6.52 9.34
C ARG A 412 -0.76 -7.93 9.87
N GLN A 413 -1.68 -8.82 9.49
CA GLN A 413 -1.73 -10.23 9.90
C GLN A 413 -1.41 -11.21 8.75
N PHE A 414 -1.04 -10.69 7.58
CA PHE A 414 -0.77 -11.49 6.38
C PHE A 414 0.71 -11.52 5.99
N VAL A 415 1.05 -12.49 5.14
CA VAL A 415 2.31 -12.53 4.37
C VAL A 415 2.03 -12.33 2.88
N LEU A 416 3.06 -11.91 2.15
CA LEU A 416 2.99 -11.65 0.73
C LEU A 416 3.69 -12.76 -0.05
N PHE A 417 3.06 -13.17 -1.14
CA PHE A 417 3.63 -13.98 -2.19
C PHE A 417 3.56 -13.21 -3.50
N GLY A 418 4.59 -13.35 -4.34
CA GLY A 418 4.57 -12.86 -5.72
C GLY A 418 4.59 -14.03 -6.69
N THR A 419 4.00 -13.84 -7.87
CA THR A 419 4.15 -14.77 -8.99
C THR A 419 4.63 -14.01 -10.22
N THR A 420 5.46 -14.65 -11.04
CA THR A 420 5.87 -14.09 -12.33
C THR A 420 6.26 -15.19 -13.32
N ASN A 421 6.15 -14.84 -14.59
CA ASN A 421 6.55 -15.68 -15.72
C ASN A 421 7.89 -15.23 -16.34
N GLU A 422 8.36 -14.03 -16.01
CA GLU A 422 9.61 -13.49 -16.55
C GLU A 422 10.81 -13.85 -15.66
N SER A 423 11.97 -14.02 -16.28
CA SER A 423 13.22 -14.26 -15.56
C SER A 423 13.98 -12.99 -15.21
N GLN A 424 13.57 -11.82 -15.72
CA GLN A 424 14.19 -10.51 -15.43
C GLN A 424 13.10 -9.45 -15.24
N TYR A 425 12.68 -9.22 -14.00
CA TYR A 425 11.55 -8.34 -13.66
C TYR A 425 11.91 -7.31 -12.57
N LEU A 426 13.06 -7.45 -11.91
CA LEU A 426 13.49 -6.53 -10.87
C LEU A 426 14.31 -5.37 -11.44
N SER A 427 13.61 -4.34 -11.94
CA SER A 427 14.20 -3.16 -12.60
C SER A 427 14.94 -2.18 -11.65
N ASP A 428 14.64 -2.19 -10.35
CA ASP A 428 15.36 -1.36 -9.38
C ASP A 428 16.53 -2.12 -8.77
N THR A 429 17.71 -1.50 -8.68
CA THR A 429 18.94 -2.15 -8.20
C THR A 429 19.10 -2.16 -6.68
N THR A 430 18.16 -1.58 -5.91
CA THR A 430 18.32 -1.37 -4.46
C THR A 430 17.27 -2.08 -3.64
N GLY A 431 17.65 -2.73 -2.54
CA GLY A 431 16.66 -3.29 -1.61
C GLY A 431 15.90 -4.50 -2.14
N ASN A 432 16.40 -5.16 -3.19
CA ASN A 432 15.80 -6.38 -3.75
C ASN A 432 15.95 -7.61 -2.84
N ARG A 433 16.73 -7.52 -1.76
CA ARG A 433 16.81 -8.54 -0.69
C ARG A 433 15.45 -8.93 -0.08
N ARG A 434 14.40 -8.14 -0.34
CA ARG A 434 13.02 -8.36 0.09
C ARG A 434 12.30 -9.38 -0.79
N PHE A 435 12.79 -9.68 -2.00
CA PHE A 435 12.22 -10.69 -2.89
C PHE A 435 12.98 -12.00 -2.70
N TRP A 436 12.32 -12.98 -2.10
CA TRP A 436 12.85 -14.33 -1.93
C TRP A 436 12.41 -15.19 -3.11
N ILE A 437 13.26 -15.22 -4.13
CA ILE A 437 12.94 -15.81 -5.43
C ILE A 437 13.16 -17.32 -5.38
N VAL A 438 12.14 -18.06 -5.77
CA VAL A 438 12.13 -19.52 -5.88
C VAL A 438 11.69 -19.89 -7.28
N ARG A 439 12.59 -20.54 -8.02
CA ARG A 439 12.32 -21.03 -9.38
C ARG A 439 11.52 -22.32 -9.31
N ALA A 440 10.28 -22.27 -9.77
CA ALA A 440 9.36 -23.39 -9.83
C ALA A 440 9.40 -24.06 -11.21
N SER A 441 9.61 -25.37 -11.23
CA SER A 441 9.65 -26.18 -12.47
C SER A 441 8.36 -26.98 -12.70
N LYS A 442 7.62 -27.28 -11.63
CA LYS A 442 6.35 -28.01 -11.60
C LYS A 442 5.60 -27.58 -10.36
N VAL A 443 4.28 -27.65 -10.35
CA VAL A 443 3.53 -27.40 -9.11
C VAL A 443 2.48 -28.48 -8.88
N ASN A 444 2.20 -28.77 -7.60
CA ASN A 444 1.20 -29.74 -7.19
C ASN A 444 0.31 -29.17 -6.07
N PRO A 445 -0.68 -28.33 -6.43
CA PRO A 445 -1.61 -27.74 -5.46
C PRO A 445 -2.42 -28.79 -4.71
N ALA A 446 -2.87 -29.85 -5.39
CA ALA A 446 -3.65 -30.92 -4.77
C ALA A 446 -2.86 -31.66 -3.69
N GLY A 447 -1.62 -32.06 -3.99
CA GLY A 447 -0.75 -32.70 -3.01
C GLY A 447 -0.34 -31.77 -1.86
N LEU A 448 -0.23 -30.46 -2.09
CA LEU A 448 -0.03 -29.49 -1.01
C LEU A 448 -1.26 -29.41 -0.11
N ALA A 449 -2.46 -29.36 -0.69
CA ALA A 449 -3.72 -29.31 0.05
C ALA A 449 -3.90 -30.55 0.96
N GLU A 450 -3.49 -31.74 0.51
CA GLU A 450 -3.52 -32.98 1.30
C GLU A 450 -2.65 -32.92 2.56
N VAL A 451 -1.53 -32.20 2.53
CA VAL A 451 -0.62 -32.08 3.68
C VAL A 451 -0.68 -30.73 4.40
N ARG A 452 -1.52 -29.80 3.92
CA ARG A 452 -1.60 -28.40 4.39
C ARG A 452 -1.70 -28.32 5.91
N ASP A 453 -2.60 -29.10 6.49
CA ASP A 453 -2.87 -29.06 7.93
C ASP A 453 -1.66 -29.55 8.73
N GLN A 454 -0.94 -30.57 8.26
CA GLN A 454 0.31 -31.02 8.89
C GLN A 454 1.47 -30.04 8.69
N LEU A 455 1.53 -29.39 7.53
CA LEU A 455 2.52 -28.36 7.23
C LEU A 455 2.36 -27.14 8.15
N TRP A 456 1.12 -26.70 8.38
CA TRP A 456 0.82 -25.64 9.35
C TRP A 456 1.05 -26.07 10.80
N ALA A 457 0.71 -27.32 11.16
CA ALA A 457 0.98 -27.84 12.49
C ALA A 457 2.50 -27.81 12.82
N GLU A 458 3.33 -28.21 11.86
CA GLU A 458 4.79 -28.12 11.97
C GLU A 458 5.26 -26.67 12.04
N ALA A 459 4.71 -25.78 11.20
CA ALA A 459 5.04 -24.35 11.23
C ALA A 459 4.71 -23.71 12.60
N VAL A 460 3.59 -24.06 13.21
CA VAL A 460 3.23 -23.61 14.57
C VAL A 460 4.22 -24.12 15.61
N ALA A 461 4.67 -25.37 15.50
CA ALA A 461 5.67 -25.93 16.41
C ALA A 461 7.05 -25.29 16.25
N ALA A 462 7.44 -24.96 15.01
CA ALA A 462 8.74 -24.36 14.68
C ALA A 462 8.81 -22.85 14.97
N GLU A 463 7.72 -22.12 14.74
CA GLU A 463 7.67 -20.66 14.75
C GLU A 463 8.30 -20.02 16.00
N PRO A 464 8.04 -20.45 17.26
CA PRO A 464 8.59 -19.79 18.44
C PRO A 464 10.12 -19.70 18.48
N ASN A 465 10.81 -20.63 17.81
CA ASN A 465 12.27 -20.70 17.75
C ASN A 465 12.84 -20.21 16.42
N GLU A 466 11.99 -19.81 15.47
CA GLU A 466 12.39 -19.42 14.13
C GLU A 466 12.67 -17.91 14.02
N ASN A 467 13.84 -17.55 13.48
CA ASN A 467 14.12 -16.19 13.04
C ASN A 467 13.54 -15.95 11.63
N LEU A 468 12.85 -14.83 11.43
CA LEU A 468 12.17 -14.55 10.15
C LEU A 468 13.04 -13.82 9.12
N TRP A 469 14.35 -13.83 9.32
CA TRP A 469 15.33 -13.26 8.39
C TRP A 469 16.42 -14.28 8.10
N LEU A 470 17.12 -14.10 6.98
CA LEU A 470 18.35 -14.84 6.72
C LEU A 470 19.45 -14.26 7.64
N ASP A 471 20.09 -15.11 8.41
CA ASP A 471 21.22 -14.79 9.29
C ASP A 471 22.55 -15.24 8.65
N GLU A 472 22.58 -16.45 8.13
CA GLU A 472 23.75 -17.07 7.50
C GLU A 472 24.27 -16.28 6.29
N VAL A 473 25.58 -16.05 6.27
CA VAL A 473 26.27 -15.34 5.19
C VAL A 473 26.13 -16.09 3.86
N GLY A 474 26.21 -17.43 3.91
CA GLY A 474 26.04 -18.28 2.72
C GLY A 474 24.66 -18.11 2.08
N LEU A 475 23.59 -18.16 2.89
CA LEU A 475 22.23 -17.98 2.40
C LEU A 475 21.99 -16.57 1.85
N LYS A 476 22.51 -15.54 2.52
CA LYS A 476 22.44 -14.15 2.02
C LYS A 476 23.13 -13.98 0.67
N SER A 477 24.30 -14.60 0.50
CA SER A 477 25.06 -14.55 -0.75
C SER A 477 24.32 -15.29 -1.87
N ALA A 478 23.79 -16.49 -1.59
CA ALA A 478 23.00 -17.26 -2.54
C ALA A 478 21.72 -16.51 -2.97
N ALA A 479 21.00 -15.92 -2.02
CA ALA A 479 19.83 -15.09 -2.31
C ALA A 479 20.21 -13.89 -3.19
N ALA A 480 21.27 -13.17 -2.85
CA ALA A 480 21.74 -12.02 -3.62
C ALA A 480 22.13 -12.40 -5.06
N LYS A 481 22.68 -13.60 -5.27
CA LYS A 481 23.00 -14.13 -6.60
C LYS A 481 21.73 -14.33 -7.43
N ILE A 482 20.72 -15.05 -6.91
CA ILE A 482 19.46 -15.29 -7.61
C ILE A 482 18.73 -13.97 -7.88
N THR A 483 18.68 -13.08 -6.90
CA THR A 483 18.09 -11.74 -7.07
C THR A 483 18.78 -10.92 -8.16
N ARG A 484 20.11 -11.04 -8.32
CA ARG A 484 20.85 -10.37 -9.39
C ARG A 484 20.53 -10.95 -10.75
N GLU A 485 20.39 -12.27 -10.85
CA GLU A 485 19.96 -12.95 -12.09
C GLU A 485 18.56 -12.49 -12.53
N ALA A 486 17.68 -12.22 -11.56
CA ALA A 486 16.32 -11.72 -11.81
C ALA A 486 16.22 -10.20 -12.03
N SER A 487 17.33 -9.46 -11.95
CA SER A 487 17.35 -8.02 -12.16
C SER A 487 17.49 -7.67 -13.64
N ASP A 488 16.59 -6.81 -14.11
CA ASP A 488 16.72 -6.16 -15.40
C ASP A 488 17.68 -4.96 -15.26
N PHE A 489 18.85 -5.07 -15.88
CA PHE A 489 19.85 -3.99 -15.91
C PHE A 489 19.76 -3.13 -17.19
N GLY A 490 18.71 -3.31 -17.98
CA GLY A 490 18.41 -2.51 -19.16
C GLY A 490 19.21 -2.92 -20.41
N PRO A 491 18.93 -2.24 -21.54
CA PRO A 491 19.29 -2.70 -22.89
C PRO A 491 20.80 -2.65 -23.21
N TRP A 492 21.61 -2.01 -22.39
CA TRP A 492 23.05 -1.84 -22.67
C TRP A 492 23.95 -2.81 -21.91
N LEU A 493 23.39 -3.65 -21.03
CA LEU A 493 24.18 -4.57 -20.22
C LEU A 493 25.08 -5.44 -21.10
N GLU A 494 24.53 -6.11 -22.11
CA GLU A 494 25.28 -7.03 -22.98
C GLU A 494 26.36 -6.32 -23.81
N ILE A 495 26.02 -5.16 -24.38
CA ILE A 495 26.95 -4.35 -25.17
C ILE A 495 28.14 -3.93 -24.31
N LEU A 496 27.87 -3.44 -23.10
CA LEU A 496 28.91 -3.02 -22.16
C LEU A 496 29.71 -4.22 -21.64
N ALA A 497 29.06 -5.35 -21.34
CA ALA A 497 29.72 -6.59 -20.92
C ALA A 497 30.77 -7.06 -21.95
N SER A 498 30.44 -6.96 -23.25
CA SER A 498 31.37 -7.37 -24.32
C SER A 498 32.55 -6.41 -24.54
N ARG A 499 32.44 -5.15 -24.07
CA ARG A 499 33.40 -4.08 -24.38
C ARG A 499 34.22 -3.64 -23.19
N ILE A 500 33.76 -3.91 -21.96
CA ILE A 500 34.44 -3.55 -20.73
C ILE A 500 35.22 -4.78 -20.22
N PRO A 501 36.55 -4.70 -20.06
CA PRO A 501 37.35 -5.83 -19.59
C PRO A 501 36.97 -6.19 -18.15
N ASP A 502 36.96 -7.47 -17.76
CA ASP A 502 36.63 -7.90 -16.40
C ASP A 502 37.81 -7.69 -15.42
N ALA A 503 37.97 -6.43 -14.98
CA ALA A 503 39.05 -5.99 -14.10
C ALA A 503 38.58 -4.88 -13.14
N PRO A 504 39.28 -4.65 -12.01
CA PRO A 504 39.00 -3.53 -11.12
C PRO A 504 39.42 -2.21 -11.78
N ILE A 505 38.46 -1.47 -12.32
CA ILE A 505 38.71 -0.26 -13.13
C ILE A 505 37.76 0.89 -12.79
N LYS A 506 38.18 2.10 -13.17
CA LYS A 506 37.43 3.35 -13.16
C LYS A 506 37.19 3.81 -14.60
N ILE A 507 35.95 4.05 -14.95
CA ILE A 507 35.55 4.57 -16.26
C ILE A 507 34.84 5.90 -16.04
N ARG A 508 35.24 6.95 -16.76
CA ARG A 508 34.56 8.25 -16.65
C ARG A 508 33.11 8.10 -17.10
N ALA A 509 32.18 8.72 -16.39
CA ALA A 509 30.75 8.58 -16.68
C ALA A 509 30.36 9.07 -18.09
N THR A 510 31.12 10.02 -18.66
CA THR A 510 30.94 10.47 -20.04
C THR A 510 31.46 9.48 -21.07
N ASP A 511 32.48 8.69 -20.73
CA ASP A 511 33.13 7.77 -21.68
C ASP A 511 32.34 6.48 -21.86
N VAL A 512 31.46 6.11 -20.91
CA VAL A 512 30.60 4.93 -21.04
C VAL A 512 29.64 5.05 -22.23
N TRP A 513 29.24 6.26 -22.61
CA TRP A 513 28.39 6.49 -23.78
C TRP A 513 29.08 6.11 -25.11
N LYS A 514 30.41 6.24 -25.18
CA LYS A 514 31.20 5.80 -26.34
C LYS A 514 31.11 4.29 -26.54
N LEU A 515 31.04 3.54 -25.45
CA LEU A 515 30.94 2.08 -25.49
C LEU A 515 29.60 1.59 -26.05
N VAL A 516 28.55 2.41 -26.07
CA VAL A 516 27.26 2.08 -26.68
C VAL A 516 27.04 2.78 -28.03
N GLY A 517 28.07 3.43 -28.58
CA GLY A 517 27.99 4.13 -29.87
C GLY A 517 27.28 5.48 -29.82
N LEU A 518 27.22 6.13 -28.65
CA LEU A 518 26.60 7.44 -28.44
C LEU A 518 27.67 8.48 -28.06
N ASP A 519 28.59 8.77 -28.98
CA ASP A 519 29.74 9.65 -28.77
C ASP A 519 29.67 11.00 -29.52
N SER A 520 28.70 11.17 -30.42
CA SER A 520 28.51 12.43 -31.15
C SER A 520 27.76 13.49 -30.32
N PRO A 521 28.06 14.80 -30.49
CA PRO A 521 27.34 15.89 -29.81
C PRO A 521 25.82 15.83 -30.01
N GLU A 522 25.38 15.45 -31.20
CA GLU A 522 23.96 15.29 -31.57
C GLU A 522 23.29 14.14 -30.81
N SER A 523 24.01 13.03 -30.61
CA SER A 523 23.52 11.87 -29.85
C SER A 523 23.45 12.18 -28.35
N ILE A 524 24.46 12.87 -27.82
CA ILE A 524 24.52 13.28 -26.41
C ILE A 524 23.40 14.25 -26.06
N ASN A 525 23.08 15.20 -26.95
CA ASN A 525 22.00 16.18 -26.74
C ASN A 525 20.59 15.55 -26.72
N LYS A 526 20.42 14.35 -27.27
CA LYS A 526 19.15 13.60 -27.28
C LYS A 526 19.01 12.66 -26.07
N LEU A 527 20.02 12.56 -25.21
CA LEU A 527 19.97 11.72 -24.02
C LEU A 527 18.91 12.24 -23.05
N THR A 528 17.93 11.38 -22.77
CA THR A 528 16.86 11.64 -21.81
C THR A 528 17.18 11.05 -20.44
N LYS A 529 16.41 11.41 -19.41
CA LYS A 529 16.53 10.81 -18.07
C LYS A 529 16.43 9.28 -18.09
N VAL A 530 15.65 8.71 -19.01
CA VAL A 530 15.49 7.26 -19.19
C VAL A 530 16.80 6.62 -19.67
N HIS A 531 17.45 7.23 -20.66
CA HIS A 531 18.78 6.80 -21.12
C HIS A 531 19.77 6.79 -19.96
N HIS A 532 19.89 7.87 -19.19
CA HIS A 532 20.78 7.89 -18.03
C HIS A 532 20.46 6.81 -16.99
N ALA A 533 19.18 6.45 -16.81
CA ALA A 533 18.76 5.38 -15.92
C ALA A 533 19.20 4.00 -16.43
N HIS A 534 19.00 3.70 -17.72
CA HIS A 534 19.46 2.45 -18.35
C HIS A 534 20.99 2.30 -18.28
N MET A 535 21.75 3.39 -18.50
CA MET A 535 23.21 3.35 -18.37
C MET A 535 23.64 3.01 -16.95
N LYS A 536 23.01 3.65 -15.97
CA LYS A 536 23.30 3.41 -14.56
C LYS A 536 22.97 1.98 -14.15
N ALA A 537 21.84 1.45 -14.63
CA ALA A 537 21.43 0.07 -14.37
C ALA A 537 22.43 -0.92 -14.98
N ALA A 538 22.80 -0.75 -16.26
CA ALA A 538 23.72 -1.62 -16.96
C ALA A 538 25.10 -1.65 -16.28
N MET A 539 25.64 -0.48 -15.92
CA MET A 539 26.91 -0.39 -15.19
C MET A 539 26.84 -1.06 -13.81
N ALA A 540 25.72 -0.91 -13.08
CA ALA A 540 25.51 -1.63 -11.82
C ALA A 540 25.44 -3.16 -12.02
N GLY A 541 24.82 -3.60 -13.11
CA GLY A 541 24.76 -5.00 -13.53
C GLY A 541 26.13 -5.61 -13.85
N LEU A 542 27.11 -4.78 -14.25
CA LEU A 542 28.51 -5.16 -14.40
C LEU A 542 29.34 -5.04 -13.11
N GLY A 543 28.72 -4.66 -11.99
CA GLY A 543 29.37 -4.50 -10.69
C GLY A 543 30.04 -3.14 -10.46
N PHE A 544 29.70 -2.13 -11.26
CA PHE A 544 30.22 -0.78 -11.05
C PHE A 544 29.34 0.05 -10.11
N GLU A 545 29.96 0.81 -9.23
CA GLU A 545 29.32 1.88 -8.46
C GLU A 545 29.59 3.25 -9.11
N LYS A 546 28.54 4.07 -9.26
CA LYS A 546 28.70 5.45 -9.69
C LYS A 546 29.17 6.32 -8.52
N LYS A 547 30.24 7.08 -8.70
CA LYS A 547 30.73 8.09 -7.77
C LYS A 547 30.64 9.47 -8.41
N ASP A 548 29.84 10.35 -7.81
CA ASP A 548 29.58 11.71 -8.31
C ASP A 548 30.63 12.73 -7.82
N GLY A 549 31.55 12.33 -6.94
CA GLY A 549 32.66 13.15 -6.43
C GLY A 549 33.67 12.33 -5.63
N GLY A 550 34.75 12.97 -5.16
CA GLY A 550 35.82 12.29 -4.41
C GLY A 550 36.83 11.52 -5.26
N ILE A 551 36.73 11.62 -6.58
CA ILE A 551 37.66 11.00 -7.53
C ILE A 551 38.33 12.09 -8.35
N ARG A 552 39.67 12.07 -8.40
CA ARG A 552 40.46 12.91 -9.30
C ARG A 552 40.84 12.12 -10.55
N ASP A 553 40.66 12.73 -11.71
CA ASP A 553 41.17 12.19 -12.97
C ASP A 553 42.68 12.36 -13.09
N GLN A 554 43.26 11.83 -14.17
CA GLN A 554 44.69 11.92 -14.47
C GLN A 554 45.20 13.38 -14.58
N THR A 555 44.30 14.36 -14.73
CA THR A 555 44.63 15.80 -14.78
C THR A 555 44.46 16.50 -13.42
N GLY A 556 44.11 15.75 -12.37
CA GLY A 556 43.90 16.26 -11.02
C GLY A 556 42.53 16.93 -10.81
N ARG A 557 41.63 16.91 -11.79
CA ARG A 557 40.29 17.50 -11.71
C ARG A 557 39.29 16.51 -11.12
N ASN A 558 38.28 17.03 -10.42
CA ASN A 558 37.18 16.20 -9.94
C ASN A 558 36.44 15.58 -11.13
N ALA A 559 36.21 14.27 -11.06
CA ALA A 559 35.55 13.52 -12.11
C ALA A 559 34.42 12.65 -11.54
N THR A 560 33.33 12.56 -12.30
CA THR A 560 32.28 11.56 -12.08
C THR A 560 32.65 10.29 -12.83
N ALA A 561 32.71 9.17 -12.13
CA ALA A 561 33.14 7.89 -12.69
C ALA A 561 32.30 6.72 -12.18
N TYR A 562 32.28 5.65 -12.96
CA TYR A 562 31.86 4.32 -12.55
C TYR A 562 33.10 3.56 -12.11
N VAL A 563 33.03 2.92 -10.93
CA VAL A 563 34.16 2.21 -10.32
C VAL A 563 33.75 0.78 -10.01
N ARG A 564 34.53 -0.20 -10.47
CA ARG A 564 34.40 -1.61 -10.10
C ARG A 564 35.63 -2.04 -9.32
N GLY A 565 35.43 -2.71 -8.18
CA GLY A 565 36.51 -3.03 -7.24
C GLY A 565 36.83 -1.88 -6.28
N ASP A 566 37.98 -1.97 -5.62
CA ASP A 566 38.42 -0.98 -4.63
C ASP A 566 38.75 0.37 -5.28
N LEU A 567 38.23 1.47 -4.72
CA LEU A 567 38.40 2.81 -5.27
C LEU A 567 39.86 3.25 -5.36
N HIS A 568 40.73 2.84 -4.46
CA HIS A 568 42.13 3.22 -4.45
C HIS A 568 42.98 2.33 -5.34
N LYS A 569 42.60 1.06 -5.50
CA LYS A 569 43.32 0.09 -6.35
C LYS A 569 42.88 0.09 -7.82
N ALA A 570 41.65 0.45 -8.12
CA ALA A 570 41.12 0.40 -9.47
C ALA A 570 41.84 1.39 -10.41
N GLU A 571 42.25 0.92 -11.59
CA GLU A 571 42.96 1.74 -12.57
C GLU A 571 41.99 2.55 -13.45
N TRP A 572 42.40 3.74 -13.90
CA TRP A 572 41.63 4.48 -14.90
C TRP A 572 41.73 3.77 -16.26
N TRP A 573 40.59 3.44 -16.84
CA TRP A 573 40.50 2.79 -18.14
C TRP A 573 39.60 3.60 -19.08
N CYS A 574 40.10 3.91 -20.27
CA CYS A 574 39.35 4.58 -21.32
C CYS A 574 38.91 3.57 -22.40
N PRO A 575 37.74 3.78 -23.04
CA PRO A 575 37.34 3.00 -24.20
C PRO A 575 38.44 2.98 -25.29
N GLY A 576 38.95 1.79 -25.61
CA GLY A 576 40.04 1.59 -26.57
C GLY A 576 41.39 1.28 -25.94
N ASP A 577 41.55 1.47 -24.63
CA ASP A 577 42.75 1.04 -23.91
C ASP A 577 42.81 -0.50 -23.82
N PRO A 578 44.00 -1.10 -23.87
CA PRO A 578 44.14 -2.54 -23.62
C PRO A 578 43.62 -2.89 -22.22
N ALA A 579 43.17 -4.13 -22.05
CA ALA A 579 42.72 -4.61 -20.74
C ALA A 579 43.85 -4.42 -19.70
N PRO A 580 43.54 -3.89 -18.49
CA PRO A 580 44.52 -3.80 -17.42
C PRO A 580 45.10 -5.18 -17.15
N ARG A 581 46.41 -5.26 -16.90
CA ARG A 581 47.02 -6.53 -16.51
C ARG A 581 46.40 -6.96 -15.18
N ALA A 582 45.83 -8.16 -15.13
CA ALA A 582 45.39 -8.74 -13.86
C ALA A 582 46.58 -8.68 -12.90
N SER A 583 46.41 -8.02 -11.75
CA SER A 583 47.40 -8.09 -10.68
C SER A 583 47.39 -9.53 -10.16
N ASN A 584 48.19 -10.39 -10.78
CA ASN A 584 48.54 -11.66 -10.15
C ASN A 584 49.18 -11.35 -8.79
N ASP A 585 48.78 -12.14 -7.79
CA ASP A 585 49.18 -12.08 -6.39
C ASP A 585 50.66 -11.75 -6.15
N TRP A 586 50.88 -10.86 -5.18
CA TRP A 586 52.12 -10.70 -4.41
C TRP A 586 51.73 -10.51 -2.94
#